data_AF-A0A7C4EW60-F1
#
_entry.id   AF-A0A7C4EW60-F1
#
_cell.length_a   1.000
_cell.length_b   1.000
_cell.length_c   1.000
_cell.angle_alpha   90.00
_cell.angle_beta   90.00
_cell.angle_gamma   90.00
#
_symmetry.space_group_name_H-M   'P 1'
#
loop_
_entity.id
_entity.type
_entity.pdbx_description
1 polymer ?
#
loop_
_entity_poly.entity_id
_entity_poly.type
_entity_poly.pdbx_seq_one_letter_code
_entity_poly.pdbx_strand_id
1 'polypeptide(L)'
;SRVVEDPLTNDLQITYLDENQRLQTETFDMVVLAVGLKTSDESRALAKKIGVELNESFFCSTSTFAPVQTNRPGIFVAGMLQGPKDIPQTVMEASAAAGASSRLLASARNTLTTKQQFPPQRDVSGEEPRIGVFICRCGINIANVVDVPRVVEHVRTLPNVVFADEKLFTCSQDTQEQFLQIIEEHKLNRVVVSACSPRTHEPMFQLTMEKAGLNPYLFTMTNIRDQCSWVHATDKEAATRKAMDLARMAVARARRLAPLQKSKMGWCRTVWCSGEALRG
;
A
#
# COMPACT_ATOMS: atom_id res chain seq x y z
N SER A 1 4.32 1.38 39.91
CA SER A 1 3.21 2.37 39.81
C SER A 1 1.90 1.67 40.07
N ARG A 2 0.94 2.35 40.69
CA ARG A 2 -0.42 1.84 40.96
C ARG A 2 -1.41 2.75 40.24
N VAL A 3 -2.40 2.16 39.58
CA VAL A 3 -3.53 2.88 38.98
C VAL A 3 -4.77 2.54 39.79
N VAL A 4 -5.52 3.53 40.24
CA VAL A 4 -6.78 3.38 40.97
C VAL A 4 -7.82 4.27 40.33
N GLU A 5 -8.98 3.72 40.02
CA GLU A 5 -10.13 4.47 39.52
C GLU A 5 -10.92 5.07 40.70
N ASP A 6 -11.25 6.35 40.61
CA ASP A 6 -12.16 7.01 41.55
C ASP A 6 -13.59 6.57 41.24
N PRO A 7 -14.31 5.91 42.17
CA PRO A 7 -15.64 5.37 41.92
C PRO A 7 -16.73 6.44 41.76
N LEU A 8 -16.45 7.72 42.06
CA LEU A 8 -17.40 8.82 41.94
C LEU A 8 -17.23 9.59 40.64
N THR A 9 -15.99 9.82 40.20
CA THR A 9 -15.68 10.61 39.00
C THR A 9 -15.33 9.76 37.78
N ASN A 10 -14.97 8.49 37.98
CA ASN A 10 -14.32 7.60 37.00
C ASN A 10 -12.94 8.10 36.54
N ASP A 11 -12.34 9.06 37.25
CA ASP A 11 -10.98 9.51 36.95
C ASP A 11 -9.94 8.49 37.43
N LEU A 12 -8.78 8.48 36.79
CA LEU A 12 -7.70 7.54 37.07
C LEU A 12 -6.58 8.23 37.85
N GLN A 13 -6.34 7.77 39.08
CA GLN A 13 -5.22 8.21 39.90
C GLN A 13 -4.00 7.30 39.66
N ILE A 14 -2.88 7.89 39.25
CA ILE A 14 -1.61 7.19 39.10
C ILE A 14 -0.67 7.60 40.22
N THR A 15 -0.19 6.61 40.98
CA THR A 15 0.88 6.79 41.95
C THR A 15 2.21 6.29 41.40
N TYR A 16 3.22 7.16 41.35
CA TYR A 16 4.57 6.86 40.87
C TYR A 16 5.65 7.59 41.69
N LEU A 17 6.90 7.20 41.49
CA LEU A 17 8.07 7.87 42.06
C LEU A 17 8.63 8.84 41.02
N ASP A 18 8.82 10.10 41.42
CA ASP A 18 9.50 11.08 40.57
C ASP A 18 11.03 10.87 40.55
N GLU A 19 11.74 11.68 39.75
CA GLU A 19 13.20 11.61 39.62
C GLU A 19 13.95 11.83 40.94
N ASN A 20 13.31 12.46 41.94
CA ASN A 20 13.84 12.71 43.27
C ASN A 20 13.41 11.64 44.28
N GLN A 21 12.85 10.51 43.81
CA GLN A 21 12.31 9.43 44.64
C GLN A 21 11.20 9.89 45.61
N ARG A 22 10.43 10.92 45.25
CA ARG A 22 9.24 11.31 46.00
C ARG A 22 8.01 10.66 45.39
N LEU A 23 7.12 10.21 46.27
CA LEU A 23 5.85 9.63 45.86
C LEU A 23 4.92 10.74 45.37
N GLN A 24 4.54 10.68 44.10
CA GLN A 24 3.56 11.57 43.49
C GLN A 24 2.29 10.80 43.20
N THR A 25 1.14 11.47 43.35
CA THR A 25 -0.16 10.96 42.91
C THR A 25 -0.84 12.01 42.07
N GLU A 26 -1.13 11.68 40.81
CA GLU A 26 -1.74 12.57 39.84
C GLU A 26 -3.03 11.94 39.28
N THR A 27 -4.00 12.78 38.92
CA THR A 27 -5.32 12.36 38.43
C THR A 27 -5.42 12.67 36.93
N PHE A 28 -5.92 11.72 36.15
CA PHE A 28 -6.07 11.81 34.70
C PHE A 28 -7.42 11.26 34.24
N ASP A 29 -7.97 11.83 33.17
CA ASP A 29 -9.20 11.30 32.54
C ASP A 29 -8.95 9.99 31.77
N MET A 30 -7.69 9.71 31.40
CA MET A 30 -7.32 8.52 30.62
C MET A 30 -5.87 8.10 30.88
N VAL A 31 -5.65 6.79 31.00
CA VAL A 31 -4.31 6.19 31.08
C VAL A 31 -4.11 5.23 29.92
N VAL A 32 -3.13 5.52 29.06
CA VAL A 32 -2.78 4.66 27.92
C VAL A 32 -1.55 3.83 28.29
N LEU A 33 -1.72 2.52 28.38
CA LEU A 33 -0.63 1.59 28.69
C LEU A 33 0.17 1.27 27.41
N ALA A 34 1.43 1.70 27.35
CA ALA A 34 2.38 1.27 26.33
C ALA A 34 2.85 -0.17 26.62
N VAL A 35 2.01 -1.16 26.29
CA VAL A 35 2.28 -2.57 26.55
C VAL A 35 3.41 -3.11 25.67
N GLY A 36 4.24 -3.98 26.25
CA GLY A 36 5.25 -4.72 25.52
C GLY A 36 4.63 -5.77 24.59
N LEU A 37 5.49 -6.35 23.75
CA LEU A 37 5.12 -7.37 22.77
C LEU A 37 5.45 -8.76 23.30
N LYS A 38 4.57 -9.72 23.03
CA LYS A 38 4.78 -11.14 23.33
C LYS A 38 4.47 -11.98 22.11
N THR A 39 5.18 -13.09 21.96
CA THR A 39 4.84 -14.12 20.97
C THR A 39 3.51 -14.77 21.32
N SER A 40 2.66 -15.05 20.31
CA SER A 40 1.37 -15.72 20.52
C SER A 40 1.54 -17.23 20.77
N ASP A 41 0.53 -17.87 21.35
CA ASP A 41 0.53 -19.32 21.57
C ASP A 41 0.60 -20.10 20.26
N GLU A 42 -0.05 -19.60 19.21
CA GLU A 42 -0.03 -20.17 17.87
C GLU A 42 1.36 -20.12 17.26
N SER A 43 2.07 -18.98 17.39
CA SER A 43 3.45 -18.85 16.93
C SER A 43 4.40 -19.77 17.69
N ARG A 44 4.23 -19.95 19.01
CA ARG A 44 4.98 -20.93 19.81
C ARG A 44 4.73 -22.36 19.35
N ALA A 45 3.46 -22.71 19.13
CA ALA A 45 3.08 -24.03 18.65
C ALA A 45 3.63 -24.30 17.24
N LEU A 46 3.62 -23.30 16.36
CA LEU A 46 4.21 -23.39 15.03
C LEU A 46 5.71 -23.63 15.11
N ALA A 47 6.45 -22.84 15.89
CA ALA A 47 7.90 -23.00 16.08
C ALA A 47 8.24 -24.42 16.55
N LYS A 48 7.49 -24.96 17.52
CA LYS A 48 7.65 -26.34 17.99
C LYS A 48 7.39 -27.37 16.89
N LYS A 49 6.32 -27.20 16.09
CA LYS A 49 5.98 -28.12 14.98
C LYS A 49 7.05 -28.14 13.90
N ILE A 50 7.61 -26.98 13.56
CA ILE A 50 8.64 -26.88 12.53
C ILE A 50 10.05 -27.09 13.08
N GLY A 51 10.23 -27.23 14.40
CA GLY A 51 11.51 -27.48 15.06
C GLY A 51 12.42 -26.25 15.17
N VAL A 52 11.85 -25.04 15.16
CA VAL A 52 12.58 -23.79 15.35
C VAL A 52 12.73 -23.49 16.84
N GLU A 53 13.95 -23.21 17.27
CA GLU A 53 14.26 -22.87 18.65
C GLU A 53 13.81 -21.44 19.01
N LEU A 54 13.26 -21.29 20.22
CA LEU A 54 12.90 -20.00 20.80
C LEU A 54 13.83 -19.68 21.97
N ASN A 55 14.11 -18.39 22.18
CA ASN A 55 14.84 -17.89 23.35
C ASN A 55 13.94 -17.84 24.60
N GLU A 56 14.50 -17.39 25.73
CA GLU A 56 13.80 -17.31 27.03
C GLU A 56 12.55 -16.41 27.00
N SER A 57 12.51 -15.44 26.09
CA SER A 57 11.35 -14.55 25.87
C SER A 57 10.38 -15.07 24.81
N PHE A 58 10.54 -16.33 24.37
CA PHE A 58 9.74 -17.00 23.35
C PHE A 58 9.81 -16.37 21.95
N PHE A 59 10.89 -15.68 21.61
CA PHE A 59 11.18 -15.24 20.23
C PHE A 59 12.13 -16.20 19.53
N CYS A 60 12.11 -16.25 18.20
CA CYS A 60 13.00 -17.09 17.40
C CYS A 60 14.47 -16.81 17.73
N SER A 61 15.19 -17.85 18.09
CA SER A 61 16.62 -17.77 18.38
C SER A 61 17.41 -17.60 17.07
N THR A 62 18.31 -16.62 17.04
CA THR A 62 19.21 -16.31 15.92
C THR A 62 20.58 -15.89 16.45
N SER A 63 21.62 -15.85 15.62
CA SER A 63 22.95 -15.38 15.99
C SER A 63 23.30 -14.04 15.36
N THR A 64 24.25 -13.31 15.94
CA THR A 64 24.72 -12.02 15.43
C THR A 64 25.23 -12.10 13.98
N PHE A 65 25.86 -13.21 13.60
CA PHE A 65 26.39 -13.42 12.25
C PHE A 65 25.38 -14.02 11.27
N ALA A 66 24.23 -14.49 11.77
CA ALA A 66 23.15 -15.04 10.96
C ALA A 66 21.78 -14.58 11.49
N PRO A 67 21.48 -13.26 11.45
CA PRO A 67 20.36 -12.65 12.19
C PRO A 67 18.97 -13.02 11.66
N VAL A 68 18.90 -13.63 10.47
CA VAL A 68 17.67 -14.09 9.81
C VAL A 68 17.61 -15.60 9.63
N GLN A 69 18.64 -16.33 10.07
CA GLN A 69 18.67 -17.79 9.96
C GLN A 69 18.27 -18.41 11.29
N THR A 70 17.38 -19.40 11.22
CA THR A 70 17.03 -20.21 12.38
C THR A 70 18.07 -21.32 12.61
N ASN A 71 17.90 -22.09 13.68
CA ASN A 71 18.65 -23.34 13.89
C ASN A 71 18.40 -24.39 12.78
N ARG A 72 17.36 -24.23 11.96
CA ARG A 72 17.01 -25.16 10.88
C ARG A 72 17.45 -24.64 9.51
N PRO A 73 18.32 -25.36 8.79
CA PRO A 73 18.69 -25.01 7.42
C PRO A 73 17.47 -24.89 6.51
N GLY A 74 17.43 -23.82 5.71
CA GLY A 74 16.32 -23.53 4.80
C GLY A 74 15.12 -22.85 5.45
N ILE A 75 15.10 -22.70 6.78
CA ILE A 75 14.06 -21.93 7.49
C ILE A 75 14.67 -20.62 7.98
N PHE A 76 14.04 -19.52 7.56
CA PHE A 76 14.45 -18.16 7.88
C PHE A 76 13.39 -17.45 8.71
N VAL A 77 13.80 -16.43 9.45
CA VAL A 77 12.92 -15.59 10.26
C VAL A 77 13.09 -14.13 9.89
N ALA A 78 12.00 -13.37 9.93
CA ALA A 78 11.99 -11.93 9.78
C ALA A 78 10.87 -11.31 10.63
N GLY A 79 11.07 -10.07 11.07
CA GLY A 79 10.03 -9.32 11.76
C GLY A 79 9.85 -9.74 13.21
N MET A 80 8.65 -9.51 13.75
CA MET A 80 8.40 -9.56 15.19
C MET A 80 8.61 -10.92 15.84
N LEU A 81 8.61 -12.01 15.07
CA LEU A 81 8.88 -13.35 15.60
C LEU A 81 10.32 -13.50 16.12
N GLN A 82 11.27 -12.72 15.60
CA GLN A 82 12.66 -12.68 16.09
C GLN A 82 12.84 -11.74 17.31
N GLY A 83 11.89 -10.84 17.55
CA GLY A 83 11.92 -9.93 18.70
C GLY A 83 11.18 -8.61 18.43
N PRO A 84 10.85 -7.82 19.47
CA PRO A 84 10.26 -6.49 19.33
C PRO A 84 11.15 -5.55 18.52
N LYS A 85 10.58 -4.89 17.51
CA LYS A 85 11.29 -3.96 16.62
C LYS A 85 10.34 -3.01 15.90
N ASP A 86 10.90 -2.03 15.20
CA ASP A 86 10.14 -1.09 14.38
C ASP A 86 9.90 -1.59 12.95
N ILE A 87 9.13 -0.80 12.18
CA ILE A 87 8.79 -1.12 10.79
C ILE A 87 10.04 -1.14 9.89
N PRO A 88 10.94 -0.12 9.91
CA PRO A 88 12.17 -0.15 9.12
C PRO A 88 13.01 -1.41 9.33
N GLN A 89 13.24 -1.82 10.58
CA GLN A 89 14.01 -3.02 10.87
C GLN A 89 13.31 -4.28 10.38
N THR A 90 11.97 -4.35 10.51
CA THR A 90 11.18 -5.46 9.98
C THR A 90 11.31 -5.60 8.46
N VAL A 91 11.26 -4.48 7.72
CA VAL A 91 11.42 -4.47 6.25
C VAL A 91 12.85 -4.87 5.84
N MET A 92 13.85 -4.42 6.59
CA MET A 92 15.25 -4.80 6.39
C MET A 92 15.44 -6.32 6.57
N GLU A 93 14.93 -6.89 7.66
CA GLU A 93 15.01 -8.33 7.92
C GLU A 93 14.26 -9.15 6.88
N ALA A 94 13.09 -8.71 6.43
CA ALA A 94 12.35 -9.37 5.37
C ALA A 94 13.18 -9.44 4.07
N SER A 95 13.86 -8.35 3.73
CA SER A 95 14.77 -8.29 2.58
C SER A 95 15.98 -9.22 2.76
N ALA A 96 16.57 -9.24 3.95
CA ALA A 96 17.70 -10.12 4.28
C ALA A 96 17.31 -11.61 4.23
N ALA A 97 16.16 -11.98 4.79
CA ALA A 97 15.62 -13.33 4.74
C ALA A 97 15.31 -13.76 3.30
N ALA A 98 14.74 -12.87 2.48
CA ALA A 98 14.50 -13.13 1.05
C ALA A 98 15.81 -13.29 0.26
N GLY A 99 16.85 -12.51 0.56
CA GLY A 99 18.18 -12.66 -0.03
C GLY A 99 18.84 -14.00 0.35
N ALA A 100 18.77 -14.36 1.64
CA ALA A 100 19.32 -15.61 2.15
C ALA A 100 18.62 -16.84 1.55
N SER A 101 17.30 -16.81 1.43
CA SER A 101 16.54 -17.89 0.77
C SER A 101 16.80 -17.93 -0.74
N SER A 102 16.89 -16.77 -1.40
CA SER A 102 17.22 -16.68 -2.84
C SER A 102 18.58 -17.26 -3.17
N ARG A 103 19.55 -17.22 -2.24
CA ARG A 103 20.86 -17.85 -2.39
C ARG A 103 20.73 -19.38 -2.47
N LEU A 104 19.89 -19.98 -1.62
CA LEU A 104 19.62 -21.42 -1.66
C LEU A 104 18.89 -21.83 -2.94
N LEU A 105 18.02 -20.96 -3.46
CA LEU A 105 17.23 -21.20 -4.67
C LEU A 105 17.94 -20.77 -5.96
N ALA A 106 19.21 -20.38 -5.90
CA ALA A 106 19.91 -19.79 -7.04
C ALA A 106 19.97 -20.71 -8.28
N SER A 107 20.18 -22.02 -8.07
CA SER A 107 20.22 -23.02 -9.15
C SER A 107 18.86 -23.27 -9.81
N ALA A 108 17.76 -23.03 -9.08
CA ALA A 108 16.39 -23.18 -9.55
C ALA A 108 15.75 -21.84 -9.95
N ARG A 109 16.54 -20.77 -10.07
CA ARG A 109 16.02 -19.44 -10.41
C ARG A 109 15.31 -19.49 -11.77
N ASN A 110 14.06 -19.04 -11.80
CA ASN A 110 13.19 -19.00 -12.97
C ASN A 110 12.73 -20.36 -13.53
N THR A 111 13.00 -21.50 -12.87
CA THR A 111 12.57 -22.81 -13.39
C THR A 111 11.08 -23.07 -13.20
N LEU A 112 10.48 -22.48 -12.16
CA LEU A 112 9.05 -22.58 -11.84
C LEU A 112 8.31 -21.24 -11.98
N THR A 113 8.92 -20.25 -12.64
CA THR A 113 8.26 -18.95 -12.87
C THR A 113 7.41 -19.01 -14.13
N THR A 114 6.11 -18.78 -13.99
CA THR A 114 5.24 -18.52 -15.14
C THR A 114 5.43 -17.07 -15.58
N LYS A 115 5.83 -16.87 -16.84
CA LYS A 115 5.79 -15.53 -17.42
C LYS A 115 4.33 -15.10 -17.51
N GLN A 116 4.00 -13.98 -16.87
CA GLN A 116 2.69 -13.37 -17.02
C GLN A 116 2.47 -13.05 -18.50
N GLN A 117 1.46 -13.69 -19.09
CA GLN A 117 1.04 -13.41 -20.47
C GLN A 117 -0.08 -12.39 -20.41
N PHE A 118 0.05 -11.33 -21.22
CA PHE A 118 -1.00 -10.35 -21.40
C PHE A 118 -1.72 -10.66 -22.72
N PRO A 119 -3.03 -10.39 -22.82
CA PRO A 119 -3.72 -10.45 -24.09
C PRO A 119 -3.07 -9.48 -25.10
N PRO A 120 -3.19 -9.75 -26.41
CA PRO A 120 -2.70 -8.84 -27.43
C PRO A 120 -3.35 -7.47 -27.27
N GLN A 121 -2.57 -6.39 -27.44
CA GLN A 121 -3.11 -5.04 -27.35
C GLN A 121 -4.09 -4.80 -28.49
N ARG A 122 -5.32 -4.43 -28.13
CA ARG A 122 -6.35 -3.97 -29.07
C ARG A 122 -5.99 -2.57 -29.56
N ASP A 123 -5.96 -2.38 -30.87
CA ASP A 123 -5.82 -1.05 -31.46
C ASP A 123 -7.15 -0.30 -31.36
N VAL A 124 -7.10 0.89 -30.76
CA VAL A 124 -8.25 1.77 -30.51
C VAL A 124 -8.03 3.17 -31.08
N SER A 125 -7.05 3.33 -31.98
CA SER A 125 -6.64 4.63 -32.51
C SER A 125 -7.72 5.30 -33.37
N GLY A 126 -8.58 4.52 -34.01
CA GLY A 126 -9.71 5.01 -34.81
C GLY A 126 -11.06 5.03 -34.08
N GLU A 127 -11.09 4.71 -32.79
CA GLU A 127 -12.34 4.64 -32.01
C GLU A 127 -12.63 5.96 -31.31
N GLU A 128 -13.91 6.32 -31.23
CA GLU A 128 -14.36 7.41 -30.35
C GLU A 128 -13.97 7.10 -28.89
N PRO A 129 -13.49 8.08 -28.11
CA PRO A 129 -13.17 7.86 -26.71
C PRO A 129 -14.38 7.34 -25.92
N ARG A 130 -14.16 6.24 -25.20
CA ARG A 130 -15.10 5.60 -24.27
C ARG A 130 -14.39 5.48 -22.93
N ILE A 131 -14.66 6.44 -22.05
CA ILE A 131 -13.91 6.67 -20.82
C ILE A 131 -14.65 6.05 -19.65
N GLY A 132 -13.96 5.20 -18.89
CA GLY A 132 -14.38 4.79 -17.56
C GLY A 132 -13.71 5.66 -16.50
N VAL A 133 -14.49 6.26 -15.61
CA VAL A 133 -13.98 7.10 -14.52
C VAL A 133 -14.23 6.44 -13.17
N PHE A 134 -13.17 6.15 -12.43
CA PHE A 134 -13.26 5.52 -11.12
C PHE A 134 -12.81 6.48 -10.03
N ILE A 135 -13.70 6.80 -9.08
CA ILE A 135 -13.39 7.70 -7.96
C ILE A 135 -13.14 6.89 -6.70
N CYS A 136 -11.98 7.08 -6.06
CA CYS A 136 -11.62 6.34 -4.86
C CYS A 136 -12.10 7.07 -3.59
N ARG A 137 -12.68 6.32 -2.64
CA ARG A 137 -12.98 6.83 -1.29
C ARG A 137 -11.77 6.79 -0.35
N CYS A 138 -10.85 5.86 -0.58
CA CYS A 138 -9.64 5.63 0.21
C CYS A 138 -9.94 5.52 1.73
N GLY A 139 -11.01 4.79 2.07
CA GLY A 139 -11.57 4.76 3.42
C GLY A 139 -12.08 6.14 3.82
N ILE A 140 -11.52 6.71 4.88
CA ILE A 140 -11.83 8.07 5.33
C ILE A 140 -10.90 9.14 4.73
N ASN A 141 -9.86 8.76 4.01
CA ASN A 141 -8.84 9.73 3.57
C ASN A 141 -9.35 10.69 2.49
N ILE A 142 -10.25 10.23 1.61
CA ILE A 142 -10.89 11.08 0.59
C ILE A 142 -12.34 11.35 1.01
N ALA A 143 -13.11 10.28 1.30
CA ALA A 143 -14.54 10.39 1.55
C ALA A 143 -14.95 11.18 2.81
N ASN A 144 -14.02 11.43 3.75
CA ASN A 144 -14.33 12.31 4.88
C ASN A 144 -14.38 13.80 4.49
N VAL A 145 -13.70 14.20 3.42
CA VAL A 145 -13.52 15.61 3.02
C VAL A 145 -14.18 15.91 1.69
N VAL A 146 -14.09 15.00 0.72
CA VAL A 146 -14.67 15.13 -0.62
C VAL A 146 -15.97 14.34 -0.67
N ASP A 147 -17.05 14.97 -1.14
CA ASP A 147 -18.30 14.29 -1.47
C ASP A 147 -18.12 13.47 -2.76
N VAL A 148 -17.69 12.22 -2.59
CA VAL A 148 -17.39 11.31 -3.69
C VAL A 148 -18.61 11.02 -4.56
N PRO A 149 -19.82 10.73 -4.01
CA PRO A 149 -21.03 10.59 -4.82
C PRO A 149 -21.28 11.79 -5.74
N ARG A 150 -21.14 13.02 -5.24
CA ARG A 150 -21.32 14.22 -6.07
C ARG A 150 -20.26 14.34 -7.17
N VAL A 151 -19.01 13.93 -6.90
CA VAL A 151 -17.97 13.85 -7.95
C VAL A 151 -18.35 12.83 -9.02
N VAL A 152 -18.87 11.65 -8.64
CA VAL A 152 -19.33 10.62 -9.59
C VAL A 152 -20.43 11.16 -10.49
N GLU A 153 -21.46 11.79 -9.91
CA GLU A 153 -22.55 12.37 -10.69
C GLU A 153 -22.07 13.48 -11.63
N HIS A 154 -21.13 14.32 -11.18
CA HIS A 154 -20.54 15.33 -12.04
C HIS A 154 -19.81 14.71 -13.25
N VAL A 155 -18.95 13.70 -13.02
CA VAL A 155 -18.17 13.11 -14.12
C VAL A 155 -19.03 12.34 -15.13
N ARG A 156 -20.19 11.81 -14.72
CA ARG A 156 -21.16 11.16 -15.62
C ARG A 156 -21.70 12.11 -16.69
N THR A 157 -21.76 13.40 -16.40
CA THR A 157 -22.23 14.43 -17.36
C THR A 157 -21.17 14.83 -18.39
N LEU A 158 -19.92 14.40 -18.23
CA LEU A 158 -18.82 14.83 -19.08
C LEU A 158 -18.81 14.06 -20.42
N PRO A 159 -18.37 14.71 -21.51
CA PRO A 159 -18.33 14.09 -22.83
C PRO A 159 -17.42 12.86 -22.83
N ASN A 160 -17.84 11.82 -23.57
CA ASN A 160 -17.14 10.55 -23.74
C ASN A 160 -17.05 9.67 -22.47
N VAL A 161 -17.60 10.09 -21.33
CA VAL A 161 -17.70 9.23 -20.14
C VAL A 161 -18.86 8.26 -20.32
N VAL A 162 -18.53 6.97 -20.42
CA VAL A 162 -19.50 5.88 -20.63
C VAL A 162 -19.85 5.21 -19.31
N PHE A 163 -18.90 5.17 -18.39
CA PHE A 163 -19.06 4.54 -17.09
C PHE A 163 -18.39 5.40 -16.03
N ALA A 164 -19.06 5.59 -14.89
CA ALA A 164 -18.43 6.17 -13.72
C ALA A 164 -18.98 5.54 -12.44
N ASP A 165 -18.06 5.16 -11.57
CA ASP A 165 -18.36 4.49 -10.30
C ASP A 165 -17.35 4.89 -9.23
N GLU A 166 -17.74 4.72 -7.97
CA GLU A 166 -16.87 4.90 -6.83
C GLU A 166 -16.48 3.55 -6.22
N LYS A 167 -15.25 3.46 -5.72
CA LYS A 167 -14.75 2.26 -5.04
C LYS A 167 -14.14 2.64 -3.70
N LEU A 168 -14.29 1.77 -2.70
CA LEU A 168 -13.74 2.00 -1.37
C LEU A 168 -12.20 2.11 -1.44
N PHE A 169 -11.57 1.17 -2.12
CA PHE A 169 -10.13 1.14 -2.39
C PHE A 169 -9.87 0.73 -3.83
N THR A 170 -9.66 1.70 -4.72
CA THR A 170 -9.35 1.40 -6.14
C THR A 170 -8.08 0.59 -6.33
N CYS A 171 -7.16 0.58 -5.36
CA CYS A 171 -5.93 -0.21 -5.40
C CYS A 171 -6.05 -1.65 -4.88
N SER A 172 -7.20 -2.08 -4.35
CA SER A 172 -7.37 -3.45 -3.87
C SER A 172 -7.40 -4.46 -5.02
N GLN A 173 -6.96 -5.69 -4.77
CA GLN A 173 -6.94 -6.75 -5.79
C GLN A 173 -8.33 -7.01 -6.37
N ASP A 174 -9.35 -7.12 -5.52
CA ASP A 174 -10.74 -7.34 -5.95
C ASP A 174 -11.22 -6.23 -6.88
N THR A 175 -10.85 -4.97 -6.60
CA THR A 175 -11.25 -3.84 -7.44
C THR A 175 -10.52 -3.86 -8.80
N GLN A 176 -9.27 -4.31 -8.83
CA GLN A 176 -8.53 -4.50 -10.09
C GLN A 176 -9.18 -5.57 -10.98
N GLU A 177 -9.70 -6.64 -10.40
CA GLU A 177 -10.43 -7.68 -11.14
C GLU A 177 -11.76 -7.15 -11.67
N GLN A 178 -12.50 -6.38 -10.87
CA GLN A 178 -13.71 -5.69 -11.33
C GLN A 178 -13.41 -4.70 -12.47
N PHE A 179 -12.26 -4.01 -12.44
CA PHE A 179 -11.88 -3.10 -13.52
C PHE A 179 -11.75 -3.82 -14.86
N LEU A 180 -11.19 -5.03 -14.88
CA LEU A 180 -11.09 -5.83 -16.11
C LEU A 180 -12.48 -6.14 -16.68
N GLN A 181 -13.40 -6.57 -15.83
CA GLN A 181 -14.78 -6.88 -16.21
C GLN A 181 -15.51 -5.65 -16.76
N ILE A 182 -15.40 -4.50 -16.08
CA ILE A 182 -16.04 -3.24 -16.48
C ILE A 182 -15.45 -2.71 -17.80
N ILE A 183 -14.14 -2.83 -18.00
CA ILE A 183 -13.49 -2.44 -19.25
C ILE A 183 -14.05 -3.25 -20.43
N GLU A 184 -14.24 -4.55 -20.24
CA GLU A 184 -14.81 -5.44 -21.24
C GLU A 184 -16.29 -5.16 -21.49
N GLU A 185 -17.11 -5.15 -20.43
CA GLU A 185 -18.57 -4.98 -20.47
C GLU A 185 -18.96 -3.65 -21.14
N HIS A 186 -18.34 -2.55 -20.72
CA HIS A 186 -18.66 -1.22 -21.25
C HIS A 186 -17.85 -0.87 -22.50
N LYS A 187 -16.99 -1.78 -22.98
CA LYS A 187 -16.08 -1.57 -24.13
C LYS A 187 -15.28 -0.28 -23.97
N LEU A 188 -14.66 -0.11 -22.81
CA LEU A 188 -13.85 1.07 -22.53
C LEU A 188 -12.57 1.04 -23.35
N ASN A 189 -12.11 2.21 -23.78
CA ASN A 189 -10.82 2.35 -24.45
C ASN A 189 -9.92 3.40 -23.78
N ARG A 190 -10.41 4.06 -22.73
CA ARG A 190 -9.66 4.99 -21.88
C ARG A 190 -10.12 4.81 -20.43
N VAL A 191 -9.21 4.96 -19.48
CA VAL A 191 -9.54 4.86 -18.04
C VAL A 191 -8.96 6.05 -17.28
N VAL A 192 -9.79 6.64 -16.42
CA VAL A 192 -9.43 7.70 -15.48
C VAL A 192 -9.62 7.17 -14.07
N VAL A 193 -8.60 7.28 -13.22
CA VAL A 193 -8.75 7.01 -11.78
C VAL A 193 -8.48 8.29 -10.99
N SER A 194 -9.47 8.76 -10.24
CA SER A 194 -9.30 9.87 -9.30
C SER A 194 -9.09 9.33 -7.89
N ALA A 195 -7.85 9.38 -7.41
CA ALA A 195 -7.45 8.80 -6.13
C ALA A 195 -6.22 9.51 -5.53
N CYS A 196 -5.17 8.75 -5.24
CA CYS A 196 -3.91 9.21 -4.66
C CYS A 196 -2.91 9.72 -5.73
N SER A 197 -1.66 9.96 -5.31
CA SER A 197 -0.59 10.37 -6.22
C SER A 197 -0.31 9.34 -7.33
N PRO A 198 -0.13 9.77 -8.59
CA PRO A 198 0.28 8.89 -9.68
C PRO A 198 1.63 8.22 -9.41
N ARG A 199 2.51 8.88 -8.65
CA ARG A 199 3.83 8.34 -8.28
C ARG A 199 3.76 7.01 -7.53
N THR A 200 2.64 6.74 -6.86
CA THR A 200 2.48 5.56 -6.01
C THR A 200 1.85 4.39 -6.77
N HIS A 201 0.76 4.64 -7.50
CA HIS A 201 -0.10 3.57 -8.03
C HIS A 201 -0.33 3.61 -9.55
N GLU A 202 0.15 4.62 -10.28
CA GLU A 202 0.01 4.66 -11.74
C GLU A 202 0.59 3.40 -12.42
N PRO A 203 1.78 2.88 -12.06
CA PRO A 203 2.30 1.66 -12.68
C PRO A 203 1.39 0.44 -12.49
N MET A 204 0.68 0.37 -11.36
CA MET A 204 -0.24 -0.71 -11.06
C MET A 204 -1.51 -0.63 -11.92
N PHE A 205 -2.10 0.55 -12.11
CA PHE A 205 -3.24 0.70 -13.02
C PHE A 205 -2.83 0.53 -14.49
N GLN A 206 -1.63 0.96 -14.89
CA GLN A 206 -1.08 0.69 -16.23
C GLN A 206 -0.95 -0.82 -16.50
N LEU A 207 -0.52 -1.60 -15.50
CA LEU A 207 -0.51 -3.06 -15.59
C LEU A 207 -1.91 -3.64 -15.79
N THR A 208 -2.93 -3.07 -15.15
CA THR A 208 -4.33 -3.47 -15.33
C THR A 208 -4.86 -3.15 -16.72
N MET A 209 -4.44 -2.03 -17.32
CA MET A 209 -4.72 -1.77 -18.73
C MET A 209 -4.09 -2.82 -19.64
N GLU A 210 -2.82 -3.20 -19.39
CA GLU A 210 -2.14 -4.26 -20.15
C GLU A 210 -2.89 -5.61 -20.00
N LYS A 211 -3.37 -5.94 -18.79
CA LYS A 211 -4.22 -7.13 -18.53
C LYS A 211 -5.55 -7.09 -19.27
N ALA A 212 -6.13 -5.91 -19.47
CA ALA A 212 -7.36 -5.72 -20.24
C ALA A 212 -7.11 -5.68 -21.77
N GLY A 213 -5.86 -5.84 -22.22
CA GLY A 213 -5.50 -5.74 -23.64
C GLY A 213 -5.53 -4.31 -24.17
N LEU A 214 -5.45 -3.30 -23.30
CA LEU A 214 -5.36 -1.89 -23.68
C LEU A 214 -3.93 -1.39 -23.51
N ASN A 215 -3.60 -0.36 -24.29
CA ASN A 215 -2.31 0.29 -24.16
C ASN A 215 -2.21 1.04 -22.80
N PRO A 216 -1.13 0.88 -22.03
CA PRO A 216 -1.00 1.45 -20.68
C PRO A 216 -1.05 2.99 -20.67
N TYR A 217 -0.74 3.64 -21.79
CA TYR A 217 -0.73 5.11 -21.89
C TYR A 217 -2.11 5.70 -22.23
N LEU A 218 -3.12 4.85 -22.36
CA LEU A 218 -4.53 5.23 -22.45
C LEU A 218 -5.21 5.39 -21.09
N PHE A 219 -4.40 5.36 -20.04
CA PHE A 219 -4.77 5.60 -18.66
C PHE A 219 -4.33 6.99 -18.20
N THR A 220 -5.11 7.61 -17.33
CA THR A 220 -4.67 8.78 -16.59
C THR A 220 -5.18 8.74 -15.16
N MET A 221 -4.40 9.33 -14.26
CA MET A 221 -4.72 9.37 -12.84
C MET A 221 -4.77 10.82 -12.35
N THR A 222 -5.72 11.08 -11.47
CA THR A 222 -5.93 12.38 -10.85
C THR A 222 -5.74 12.27 -9.35
N ASN A 223 -4.95 13.19 -8.81
CA ASN A 223 -4.68 13.23 -7.38
C ASN A 223 -5.72 14.09 -6.65
N ILE A 224 -6.75 13.43 -6.10
CA ILE A 224 -7.79 14.07 -5.28
C ILE A 224 -7.58 13.79 -3.78
N ARG A 225 -6.46 13.17 -3.39
CA ARG A 225 -6.11 12.92 -2.00
C ARG A 225 -5.06 13.89 -1.51
N ASP A 226 -3.81 13.65 -1.89
CA ASP A 226 -2.65 14.39 -1.43
C ASP A 226 -2.71 15.87 -1.87
N GLN A 227 -3.31 16.14 -3.04
CA GLN A 227 -3.48 17.50 -3.59
C GLN A 227 -4.89 18.07 -3.41
N CYS A 228 -5.80 17.34 -2.75
CA CYS A 228 -7.15 17.83 -2.48
C CYS A 228 -7.61 17.50 -1.06
N SER A 229 -8.10 16.29 -0.79
CA SER A 229 -8.74 15.98 0.50
C SER A 229 -7.86 16.25 1.73
N TRP A 230 -6.56 15.94 1.67
CA TRP A 230 -5.66 16.12 2.82
C TRP A 230 -5.32 17.59 3.11
N VAL A 231 -5.31 18.44 2.09
CA VAL A 231 -4.91 19.84 2.22
C VAL A 231 -6.09 20.80 2.36
N HIS A 232 -7.33 20.32 2.16
CA HIS A 232 -8.58 21.11 2.27
C HIS A 232 -9.55 20.51 3.31
N ALA A 233 -9.05 19.86 4.36
CA ALA A 233 -9.87 19.16 5.35
C ALA A 233 -10.92 20.06 6.05
N THR A 234 -10.65 21.37 6.13
CA THR A 234 -11.52 22.37 6.76
C THR A 234 -12.58 22.96 5.82
N ASP A 235 -12.42 22.84 4.50
CA ASP A 235 -13.36 23.36 3.50
C ASP A 235 -13.78 22.25 2.53
N LYS A 236 -14.72 21.41 3.00
CA LYS A 236 -15.21 20.23 2.27
C LYS A 236 -15.89 20.57 0.95
N GLU A 237 -16.60 21.70 0.91
CA GLU A 237 -17.31 22.13 -0.31
C GLU A 237 -16.30 22.59 -1.37
N ALA A 238 -15.29 23.40 -1.01
CA ALA A 238 -14.23 23.75 -1.95
C ALA A 238 -13.41 22.53 -2.37
N ALA A 239 -13.12 21.60 -1.46
CA ALA A 239 -12.44 20.34 -1.77
C ALA A 239 -13.23 19.51 -2.80
N THR A 240 -14.56 19.42 -2.64
CA THR A 240 -15.43 18.71 -3.58
C THR A 240 -15.45 19.37 -4.95
N ARG A 241 -15.59 20.71 -5.02
CA ARG A 241 -15.50 21.44 -6.29
C ARG A 241 -14.15 21.25 -6.97
N LYS A 242 -13.06 21.35 -6.21
CA LYS A 242 -11.71 21.10 -6.71
C LYS A 242 -11.56 19.66 -7.24
N ALA A 243 -12.09 18.66 -6.54
CA ALA A 243 -12.05 17.27 -6.99
C ALA A 243 -12.83 17.07 -8.30
N MET A 244 -14.01 17.70 -8.44
CA MET A 244 -14.77 17.71 -9.70
C MET A 244 -13.98 18.32 -10.85
N ASP A 245 -13.34 19.47 -10.63
CA ASP A 245 -12.51 20.13 -11.64
C ASP A 245 -11.29 19.28 -12.04
N LEU A 246 -10.59 18.71 -11.06
CA LEU A 246 -9.45 17.83 -11.31
C LEU A 246 -9.85 16.58 -12.09
N ALA A 247 -10.98 15.96 -11.77
CA ALA A 247 -11.51 14.82 -12.51
C ALA A 247 -11.91 15.23 -13.94
N ARG A 248 -12.56 16.39 -14.11
CA ARG A 248 -12.91 16.97 -15.42
C ARG A 248 -11.69 17.23 -16.29
N MET A 249 -10.63 17.79 -15.73
CA MET A 249 -9.35 18.01 -16.43
C MET A 249 -8.74 16.68 -16.90
N ALA A 250 -8.82 15.65 -16.09
CA ALA A 250 -8.29 14.34 -16.44
C ALA A 250 -9.13 13.62 -17.50
N VAL A 251 -10.45 13.73 -17.45
CA VAL A 251 -11.33 13.27 -18.55
C VAL A 251 -10.97 14.01 -19.83
N ALA A 252 -10.79 15.33 -19.80
CA ALA A 252 -10.39 16.11 -20.97
C ALA A 252 -9.03 15.65 -21.53
N ARG A 253 -8.06 15.33 -20.66
CA ARG A 253 -6.77 14.73 -21.06
C ARG A 253 -6.96 13.34 -21.67
N ALA A 254 -7.76 12.47 -21.04
CA ALA A 254 -7.99 11.09 -21.46
C ALA A 254 -8.56 11.00 -22.89
N ARG A 255 -9.44 11.94 -23.26
CA ARG A 255 -9.98 12.08 -24.62
C ARG A 255 -8.91 12.26 -25.70
N ARG A 256 -7.75 12.81 -25.34
CA ARG A 256 -6.64 13.09 -26.28
C ARG A 256 -5.43 12.16 -26.10
N LEU A 257 -5.51 11.17 -25.21
CA LEU A 257 -4.44 10.19 -25.09
C LEU A 257 -4.38 9.32 -26.34
N ALA A 258 -3.14 9.09 -26.79
CA ALA A 258 -2.80 8.18 -27.86
C ALA A 258 -1.98 7.01 -27.31
N PRO A 259 -2.10 5.82 -27.90
CA PRO A 259 -1.29 4.67 -27.49
C PRO A 259 0.19 4.98 -27.75
N LEU A 260 1.06 4.68 -26.78
CA LEU A 260 2.52 4.84 -26.93
C LEU A 260 3.23 3.50 -26.87
N GLN A 261 4.42 3.44 -27.46
CA GLN A 261 5.30 2.28 -27.44
C GLN A 261 6.46 2.52 -26.47
N LYS A 262 6.74 1.53 -25.61
CA LYS A 262 7.91 1.56 -24.72
C LYS A 262 9.17 1.42 -25.57
N SER A 263 10.06 2.41 -25.51
CA SER A 263 11.39 2.30 -26.12
C SER A 263 12.22 1.25 -25.37
N LYS A 264 12.83 0.33 -26.10
CA LYS A 264 13.80 -0.62 -25.54
C LYS A 264 15.17 0.05 -25.56
N MET A 265 15.76 0.21 -24.38
CA MET A 265 17.13 0.69 -24.25
C MET A 265 18.04 -0.46 -23.82
N GLY A 266 19.21 -0.57 -24.44
CA GLY A 266 20.23 -1.53 -24.03
C GLY A 266 20.80 -1.17 -22.67
N TRP A 267 21.06 -2.18 -21.84
CA TRP A 267 21.65 -1.99 -20.51
C TRP A 267 23.18 -2.08 -20.63
N CYS A 268 23.90 -1.09 -20.11
CA CYS A 268 25.33 -1.22 -19.90
C CYS A 268 25.57 -2.17 -18.71
N ARG A 269 26.34 -3.23 -18.90
CA ARG A 269 26.67 -4.21 -17.84
C ARG A 269 27.82 -3.71 -16.96
N THR A 270 27.71 -2.48 -16.49
CA THR A 270 28.69 -1.86 -15.61
C THR A 270 27.92 -1.16 -14.50
N VAL A 271 28.29 -1.48 -13.26
CA VAL A 271 27.73 -0.85 -12.06
C VAL A 271 28.78 0.10 -11.53
N TRP A 272 28.41 1.35 -11.29
CA TRP A 272 29.24 2.33 -10.62
C TRP A 272 28.74 2.51 -9.19
N CYS A 273 29.57 2.14 -8.21
CA CYS A 273 29.30 2.37 -6.79
C CYS A 273 30.16 3.54 -6.31
N SER A 274 29.53 4.56 -5.75
CA SER A 274 30.17 5.72 -5.13
C SER A 274 29.79 5.75 -3.66
N GLY A 275 30.76 5.49 -2.77
CA GLY A 275 30.59 5.51 -1.31
C GLY A 275 31.79 4.87 -0.58
N GLU A 276 32.13 5.39 0.60
CA GLU A 276 33.14 4.78 1.48
C GLU A 276 32.60 3.48 2.09
N ALA A 277 33.50 2.50 2.23
CA ALA A 277 33.21 1.11 2.55
C ALA A 277 32.34 0.95 3.81
N LEU A 278 31.20 0.26 3.64
CA LEU A 278 30.43 -0.56 4.62
C LEU A 278 28.95 -0.74 4.21
N ARG A 279 28.47 -0.08 3.15
CA ARG A 279 27.07 -0.20 2.67
C ARG A 279 26.94 -0.50 1.16
N GLY A 280 27.94 -1.16 0.59
CA GLY A 280 27.93 -1.60 -0.82
C GLY A 280 27.41 -3.02 -0.98
#